data_AF-A0A2R9UFY9-F1
#
_entry.id   AF-A0A2R9UFY9-F1
#
_cell.length_a   1.000
_cell.length_b   1.000
_cell.length_c   1.000
_cell.angle_alpha   90.00
_cell.angle_beta   90.00
_cell.angle_gamma   90.00
#
_symmetry.space_group_name_H-M   'P 1'
#
loop_
_entity.id
_entity.type
_entity.pdbx_description
1 polymer ?
#
loop_
_entity_poly.entity_id
_entity_poly.type
_entity_poly.pdbx_seq_one_letter_code
_entity_poly.pdbx_strand_id
1 'polypeptide(L)'
;MTDSGSFLDLSGLSAPVTLREVRRSDRRRRTPYSRRWWVVAAGLAVYLAAQAAFVAAIVPIGVTDPELRGTVTGAVLMVSGVLAAAWALQAWRNASRVVRIERAARANGLEFDPMPTAVPLVGMVAEQAANTLATDVLRSTDPRRPAFTAATIGPGIARAARQGGILVLELDRRTPHIVVVNRRARGRHDLRARFRGDQRLRLEGNFDRTFSLYCPAGYETDALYFFTPDVMARMLDLASDCHAELVDGFLVLTSGRPWSLGTPRGFAALVTLAVDLGGRVRSQTSRYVDDRADAPGEVAAPGRRLRRRVSLGAVLAAAVPAACVVAGGLQIAAGLGLVP
;
A
#
# COMPACT_ATOMS: atom_id res chain seq x y z
N MET A 1 -37.11 2.62 1.81
CA MET A 1 -36.21 2.41 0.66
C MET A 1 -35.55 3.74 0.32
N THR A 2 -34.47 4.06 1.02
CA THR A 2 -33.68 5.27 0.81
C THR A 2 -32.55 4.95 -0.14
N ASP A 3 -32.67 5.50 -1.34
CA ASP A 3 -31.61 5.59 -2.34
C ASP A 3 -30.40 6.28 -1.69
N SER A 4 -29.47 5.48 -1.16
CA SER A 4 -28.26 5.95 -0.48
C SER A 4 -27.08 5.86 -1.43
N GLY A 5 -27.31 6.11 -2.72
CA GLY A 5 -26.27 6.51 -3.64
C GLY A 5 -25.79 7.91 -3.25
N SER A 6 -25.03 8.05 -2.16
CA SER A 6 -24.37 9.31 -1.86
C SER A 6 -23.44 9.61 -3.03
N PHE A 7 -23.87 10.46 -3.94
CA PHE A 7 -23.10 10.85 -5.10
C PHE A 7 -21.79 11.46 -4.60
N LEU A 8 -20.67 10.81 -4.88
CA LEU A 8 -19.37 11.33 -4.48
C LEU A 8 -19.15 12.67 -5.21
N ASP A 9 -18.81 13.71 -4.45
CA ASP A 9 -18.44 14.98 -5.07
C ASP A 9 -17.01 14.87 -5.61
N LEU A 10 -16.90 14.68 -6.92
CA LEU A 10 -15.63 14.54 -7.63
C LEU A 10 -15.20 15.84 -8.32
N SER A 11 -15.97 16.93 -8.20
CA SER A 11 -15.71 18.22 -8.87
C SER A 11 -14.34 18.79 -8.51
N GLY A 12 -13.89 18.55 -7.27
CA GLY A 12 -12.57 18.93 -6.78
C GLY A 12 -11.39 18.35 -7.58
N LEU A 13 -11.58 17.23 -8.28
CA LEU A 13 -10.53 16.55 -9.05
C LEU A 13 -10.30 17.14 -10.44
N SER A 14 -11.32 17.75 -11.04
CA SER A 14 -11.26 18.32 -12.39
C SER A 14 -11.05 19.84 -12.38
N ALA A 15 -11.49 20.52 -11.32
CA ALA A 15 -11.39 21.97 -11.21
C ALA A 15 -9.94 22.49 -11.34
N PRO A 16 -9.73 23.67 -11.96
CA PRO A 16 -8.42 24.29 -12.04
C PRO A 16 -7.87 24.57 -10.63
N VAL A 17 -6.53 24.56 -10.52
CA VAL A 17 -5.82 24.80 -9.26
C VAL A 17 -5.06 26.10 -9.38
N THR A 18 -5.22 26.98 -8.39
CA THR A 18 -4.50 28.26 -8.35
C THR A 18 -3.25 28.16 -7.46
N LEU A 19 -2.26 29.00 -7.72
CA LEU A 19 -1.04 29.07 -6.90
C LEU A 19 -1.35 29.43 -5.44
N ARG A 20 -2.38 30.26 -5.20
CA ARG A 20 -2.82 30.65 -3.85
C ARG A 20 -3.28 29.43 -3.04
N GLU A 21 -3.95 28.48 -3.68
CA GLU A 21 -4.43 27.27 -3.02
C GLU A 21 -3.31 26.28 -2.73
N VAL A 22 -2.36 26.12 -3.65
CA VAL A 22 -1.14 25.35 -3.41
C VAL A 22 -0.40 25.91 -2.20
N ARG A 23 -0.20 27.24 -2.15
CA ARG A 23 0.40 27.93 -1.00
C ARG A 23 -0.36 27.68 0.31
N ARG A 24 -1.68 27.72 0.27
CA ARG A 24 -2.53 27.46 1.46
C ARG A 24 -2.41 26.01 1.93
N SER A 25 -2.40 25.06 1.00
CA SER A 25 -2.24 23.63 1.27
C SER A 25 -0.87 23.33 1.90
N ASP A 26 0.22 23.91 1.35
CA ASP A 26 1.58 23.74 1.88
C ASP A 26 1.71 24.32 3.30
N ARG A 27 1.17 25.52 3.56
CA ARG A 27 1.18 26.15 4.90
C ARG A 27 0.47 25.29 5.95
N ARG A 28 -0.68 24.71 5.62
CA ARG A 28 -1.44 23.84 6.55
C ARG A 28 -0.63 22.61 6.96
N ARG A 29 0.17 22.07 6.05
CA ARG A 29 0.94 20.84 6.27
C ARG A 29 2.25 21.03 7.03
N ARG A 30 2.59 22.26 7.44
CA ARG A 30 3.90 22.61 8.03
C ARG A 30 5.09 22.12 7.20
N THR A 31 4.87 21.80 5.93
CA THR A 31 5.95 21.60 4.98
C THR A 31 6.43 23.00 4.63
N PRO A 32 7.69 23.37 4.93
CA PRO A 32 8.15 24.71 4.57
C PRO A 32 8.02 24.85 3.05
N TYR A 33 7.06 25.68 2.63
CA TYR A 33 6.78 26.07 1.25
C TYR A 33 8.06 26.52 0.53
N SER A 34 8.91 27.22 1.28
CA SER A 34 10.25 27.66 0.91
C SER A 34 11.25 26.53 0.72
N ARG A 35 10.92 25.26 0.96
CA ARG A 35 11.81 24.12 0.68
C ARG A 35 11.40 23.41 -0.60
N ARG A 36 10.10 23.23 -0.89
CA ARG A 36 9.67 22.53 -2.12
C ARG A 36 9.96 23.34 -3.38
N TRP A 37 9.51 24.59 -3.42
CA TRP A 37 9.72 25.46 -4.59
C TRP A 37 11.14 25.95 -4.69
N TRP A 38 11.83 26.12 -3.55
CA TRP A 38 13.24 26.47 -3.54
C TRP A 38 14.13 25.29 -3.93
N VAL A 39 13.80 24.04 -3.57
CA VAL A 39 14.52 22.86 -4.10
C VAL A 39 14.34 22.74 -5.61
N VAL A 40 13.14 22.99 -6.13
CA VAL A 40 12.91 23.01 -7.59
C VAL A 40 13.68 24.16 -8.24
N ALA A 41 13.58 25.39 -7.69
CA ALA A 41 14.26 26.56 -8.24
C ALA A 41 15.79 26.46 -8.14
N ALA A 42 16.33 26.01 -7.01
CA ALA A 42 17.75 25.80 -6.78
C ALA A 42 18.29 24.67 -7.64
N GLY A 43 17.58 23.54 -7.75
CA GLY A 43 17.99 22.49 -8.65
C GLY A 43 17.90 22.91 -10.12
N LEU A 44 16.96 23.80 -10.49
CA LEU A 44 16.88 24.37 -11.83
C LEU A 44 18.05 25.32 -12.09
N ALA A 45 18.38 26.18 -11.12
CA ALA A 45 19.53 27.06 -11.19
C ALA A 45 20.85 26.27 -11.31
N VAL A 46 21.04 25.22 -10.49
CA VAL A 46 22.21 24.33 -10.55
C VAL A 46 22.28 23.61 -11.89
N TYR A 47 21.16 23.10 -12.40
CA TYR A 47 21.09 22.45 -13.71
C TYR A 47 21.50 23.42 -14.84
N LEU A 48 20.92 24.62 -14.87
CA LEU A 48 21.23 25.62 -15.88
C LEU A 48 22.69 26.11 -15.79
N ALA A 49 23.21 26.30 -14.57
CA ALA A 49 24.61 26.66 -14.34
C ALA A 49 25.58 25.57 -14.79
N ALA A 50 25.29 24.30 -14.47
CA ALA A 50 26.08 23.16 -14.94
C ALA A 50 26.07 23.08 -16.47
N GLN A 51 24.94 23.37 -17.09
CA GLN A 51 24.82 23.36 -18.54
C GLN A 51 25.59 24.50 -19.21
N ALA A 52 25.55 25.71 -18.63
CA ALA A 52 26.35 26.82 -19.10
C ALA A 52 27.86 26.52 -19.00
N ALA A 53 28.29 25.90 -17.89
CA ALA A 53 29.68 25.47 -17.71
C ALA A 53 30.08 24.37 -18.72
N PHE A 54 29.21 23.38 -18.95
CA PHE A 54 29.43 22.35 -19.97
C PHE A 54 29.60 22.94 -21.37
N VAL A 55 28.70 23.85 -21.75
CA VAL A 55 28.76 24.54 -23.05
C VAL A 55 30.05 25.35 -23.17
N ALA A 56 30.41 26.12 -22.14
CA ALA A 56 31.62 26.95 -22.17
C ALA A 56 32.93 26.14 -22.21
N ALA A 57 32.98 24.99 -21.54
CA ALA A 57 34.20 24.20 -21.41
C ALA A 57 34.37 23.14 -22.52
N ILE A 58 33.31 22.40 -22.85
CA ILE A 58 33.42 21.19 -23.68
C ILE A 58 33.20 21.50 -25.17
N VAL A 59 32.25 22.39 -25.49
CA VAL A 59 31.89 22.66 -26.89
C VAL A 59 33.05 23.28 -27.69
N PRO A 60 33.87 24.22 -27.16
CA PRO A 60 35.04 24.73 -27.87
C PRO A 60 36.14 23.69 -28.11
N ILE A 61 36.23 22.67 -27.24
CA ILE A 61 37.22 21.58 -27.35
C ILE A 61 36.77 20.56 -28.39
N GLY A 62 35.49 20.18 -28.37
CA GLY A 62 34.94 19.15 -29.27
C GLY A 62 34.53 19.66 -30.65
N VAL A 63 34.29 20.97 -30.82
CA VAL A 63 33.79 21.57 -32.07
C VAL A 63 34.65 22.78 -32.44
N THR A 64 35.64 22.54 -33.31
CA THR A 64 36.62 23.55 -33.74
C THR A 64 36.05 24.52 -34.78
N ASP A 65 35.10 24.09 -35.61
CA ASP A 65 34.42 24.95 -36.58
C ASP A 65 33.48 25.97 -35.88
N PRO A 66 33.66 27.29 -36.10
CA PRO A 66 32.84 28.33 -35.47
C PRO A 66 31.34 28.27 -35.78
N GLU A 67 30.93 27.91 -37.01
CA GLU A 67 29.51 27.86 -37.39
C GLU A 67 28.81 26.69 -36.72
N LEU A 68 29.42 25.50 -36.83
CA LEU A 68 28.97 24.29 -36.14
C LEU A 68 28.93 24.48 -34.62
N ARG A 69 29.88 25.22 -34.04
CA ARG A 69 29.90 25.52 -32.60
C ARG A 69 28.69 26.33 -32.16
N GLY A 70 28.30 27.34 -32.94
CA GLY A 70 27.10 28.14 -32.71
C GLY A 70 25.83 27.29 -32.75
N THR A 71 25.72 26.43 -33.78
CA THR A 71 24.58 25.51 -33.94
C THR A 71 24.49 24.51 -32.78
N VAL A 72 25.61 23.88 -32.40
CA VAL A 72 25.65 22.91 -31.29
C VAL A 72 25.30 23.58 -29.96
N THR A 73 25.84 24.78 -29.71
CA THR A 73 25.51 25.56 -28.51
C THR A 73 24.02 25.90 -28.44
N GLY A 74 23.46 26.41 -29.54
CA GLY A 74 22.03 26.72 -29.62
C GLY A 74 21.14 25.50 -29.39
N ALA A 75 21.50 24.36 -30.01
CA ALA A 75 20.77 23.11 -29.83
C ALA A 75 20.80 22.60 -28.37
N VAL A 76 21.96 22.65 -27.71
CA VAL A 76 22.11 22.23 -26.31
C VAL A 76 21.27 23.12 -25.38
N LEU A 77 21.28 24.44 -25.58
CA LEU A 77 20.48 25.37 -24.78
C LEU A 77 18.97 25.16 -25.00
N MET A 78 18.55 24.91 -26.24
CA MET A 78 17.16 24.61 -26.57
C MET A 78 16.67 23.35 -25.85
N VAL A 79 17.40 22.24 -25.96
CA VAL A 79 17.04 20.97 -25.28
C VAL A 79 16.98 21.17 -23.77
N SER A 80 17.92 21.93 -23.22
CA SER A 80 17.96 22.20 -21.77
C SER A 80 16.79 23.05 -21.30
N GLY A 81 16.36 24.04 -22.09
CA GLY A 81 15.16 24.82 -21.83
C GLY A 81 13.89 23.96 -21.85
N VAL A 82 13.78 23.01 -22.79
CA VAL A 82 12.65 22.06 -22.84
C VAL A 82 12.63 21.15 -21.61
N LEU A 83 13.78 20.62 -21.18
CA LEU A 83 13.88 19.79 -19.98
C LEU A 83 13.53 20.56 -18.70
N ALA A 84 14.02 21.81 -18.59
CA ALA A 84 13.66 22.72 -17.50
C ALA A 84 12.16 22.99 -17.44
N ALA A 85 11.53 23.30 -18.57
CA ALA A 85 10.09 23.53 -18.67
C ALA A 85 9.29 22.27 -18.31
N ALA A 86 9.71 21.09 -18.82
CA ALA A 86 9.09 19.81 -18.48
C ALA A 86 9.17 19.51 -16.98
N TRP A 87 10.31 19.81 -16.34
CA TRP A 87 10.49 19.61 -14.92
C TRP A 87 9.63 20.57 -14.07
N ALA A 88 9.57 21.84 -14.45
CA ALA A 88 8.68 22.82 -13.82
C ALA A 88 7.20 22.43 -13.95
N LEU A 89 6.80 21.97 -15.14
CA LEU A 89 5.45 21.46 -15.40
C LEU A 89 5.14 20.23 -14.54
N GLN A 90 6.08 19.28 -14.42
CA GLN A 90 5.91 18.11 -13.57
C GLN A 90 5.77 18.49 -12.09
N ALA A 91 6.56 19.45 -11.60
CA ALA A 91 6.46 19.97 -10.24
C ALA A 91 5.07 20.59 -9.99
N TRP A 92 4.56 21.38 -10.95
CA TRP A 92 3.23 21.96 -10.91
C TRP A 92 2.11 20.90 -10.94
N ARG A 93 2.21 19.89 -11.82
CA ARG A 93 1.25 18.77 -11.89
C ARG A 93 1.18 18.01 -10.56
N ASN A 94 2.34 17.73 -9.95
CA ASN A 94 2.41 17.06 -8.66
C ASN A 94 1.80 17.90 -7.53
N ALA A 95 1.99 19.22 -7.53
CA ALA A 95 1.38 20.12 -6.55
C ALA A 95 -0.13 20.21 -6.73
N SER A 96 -0.57 20.34 -7.99
CA SER A 96 -1.99 20.42 -8.35
C SER A 96 -2.75 19.14 -8.03
N ARG A 97 -2.13 17.96 -8.25
CA ARG A 97 -2.69 16.64 -7.89
C ARG A 97 -3.07 16.60 -6.42
N VAL A 98 -2.15 17.03 -5.55
CA VAL A 98 -2.35 16.99 -4.10
C VAL A 98 -3.51 17.89 -3.68
N VAL A 99 -3.60 19.12 -4.20
CA VAL A 99 -4.71 20.03 -3.91
C VAL A 99 -6.05 19.47 -4.40
N ARG A 100 -6.07 18.87 -5.60
CA ARG A 100 -7.26 18.23 -6.17
C ARG A 100 -7.80 17.11 -5.29
N ILE A 101 -6.92 16.21 -4.86
CA ILE A 101 -7.30 15.11 -3.96
C ILE A 101 -7.79 15.67 -2.63
N GLU A 102 -7.13 16.69 -2.08
CA GLU A 102 -7.54 17.30 -0.82
C GLU A 102 -8.92 17.95 -0.90
N ARG A 103 -9.26 18.61 -2.02
CA ARG A 103 -10.61 19.15 -2.24
C ARG A 103 -11.64 18.03 -2.28
N ALA A 104 -11.38 16.99 -3.07
CA ALA A 104 -12.29 15.85 -3.21
C ALA A 104 -12.48 15.11 -1.89
N ALA A 105 -11.39 14.88 -1.14
CA ALA A 105 -11.44 14.29 0.18
C ALA A 105 -12.33 15.12 1.12
N ARG A 106 -12.08 16.43 1.23
CA ARG A 106 -12.87 17.33 2.09
C ARG A 106 -14.34 17.40 1.69
N ALA A 107 -14.64 17.45 0.40
CA ALA A 107 -16.02 17.47 -0.10
C ALA A 107 -16.80 16.19 0.25
N ASN A 108 -16.09 15.07 0.45
CA ASN A 108 -16.69 13.79 0.80
C ASN A 108 -16.50 13.41 2.28
N GLY A 109 -16.11 14.35 3.16
CA GLY A 109 -15.93 14.08 4.60
C GLY A 109 -14.73 13.17 4.92
N LEU A 110 -13.68 13.24 4.09
CA LEU A 110 -12.45 12.49 4.23
C LEU A 110 -11.27 13.43 4.49
N GLU A 111 -10.26 12.93 5.20
CA GLU A 111 -8.99 13.61 5.42
C GLU A 111 -7.91 13.03 4.50
N PHE A 112 -7.08 13.91 3.93
CA PHE A 112 -5.99 13.51 3.03
C PHE A 112 -4.64 14.09 3.47
N ASP A 113 -3.68 13.19 3.71
CA ASP A 113 -2.31 13.51 4.05
C ASP A 113 -1.32 12.89 3.03
N PRO A 114 -0.66 13.69 2.18
CA PRO A 114 0.31 13.19 1.21
C PRO A 114 1.67 12.85 1.84
N MET A 115 1.91 13.18 3.11
CA MET A 115 3.23 13.05 3.71
C MET A 115 3.62 11.61 4.04
N PRO A 116 4.89 11.24 3.81
CA PRO A 116 5.42 9.98 4.30
C PRO A 116 5.29 9.90 5.82
N THR A 117 4.54 8.92 6.29
CA THR A 117 4.33 8.68 7.72
C THR A 117 4.61 7.21 8.01
N ALA A 118 5.29 6.93 9.13
CA ALA A 118 5.39 5.58 9.65
C ALA A 118 4.00 5.18 10.16
N VAL A 119 3.43 4.13 9.58
CA VAL A 119 2.09 3.65 9.96
C VAL A 119 2.23 2.27 10.59
N PRO A 120 1.64 2.01 11.76
CA PRO A 120 1.51 0.67 12.28
C PRO A 120 0.63 -0.12 11.31
N LEU A 121 1.24 -1.06 10.61
CA LEU A 121 0.53 -1.93 9.68
C LEU A 121 -0.12 -3.08 10.46
N VAL A 122 -1.25 -3.56 9.96
CA VAL A 122 -2.00 -4.67 10.52
C VAL A 122 -1.92 -5.87 9.56
N GLY A 123 -1.98 -7.08 10.12
CA GLY A 123 -2.02 -8.31 9.35
C GLY A 123 -0.69 -8.69 8.69
N MET A 124 -0.75 -9.50 7.64
CA MET A 124 0.41 -10.02 6.92
C MET A 124 1.31 -8.93 6.36
N VAL A 125 0.74 -7.76 6.03
CA VAL A 125 1.51 -6.63 5.47
C VAL A 125 2.54 -6.16 6.47
N ALA A 126 2.20 -6.11 7.76
CA ALA A 126 3.09 -5.62 8.82
C ALA A 126 4.44 -6.34 8.84
N GLU A 127 4.42 -7.64 8.61
CA GLU A 127 5.61 -8.47 8.63
C GLU A 127 6.47 -8.34 7.37
N GLN A 128 5.86 -8.01 6.23
CA GLN A 128 6.57 -7.81 4.97
C GLN A 128 7.20 -6.41 4.88
N ALA A 129 6.82 -5.52 5.79
CA ALA A 129 6.91 -4.09 5.62
C ALA A 129 7.64 -3.39 6.78
N ALA A 130 8.50 -4.10 7.54
CA ALA A 130 9.43 -3.47 8.47
C ALA A 130 10.22 -2.38 7.71
N ASN A 131 10.03 -1.10 8.07
CA ASN A 131 10.56 0.10 7.38
C ASN A 131 9.76 0.61 6.16
N THR A 132 8.46 0.35 6.10
CA THR A 132 7.57 0.88 5.05
C THR A 132 7.00 2.23 5.45
N LEU A 133 7.00 3.17 4.50
CA LEU A 133 6.36 4.47 4.65
C LEU A 133 5.01 4.44 3.94
N ALA A 134 3.99 4.97 4.61
CA ALA A 134 2.71 5.27 4.00
C ALA A 134 2.75 6.69 3.43
N THR A 135 2.27 6.85 2.20
CA THR A 135 2.10 8.13 1.51
C THR A 135 0.69 8.21 0.93
N ASP A 136 0.22 9.40 0.58
CA ASP A 136 -1.14 9.61 0.05
C ASP A 136 -2.22 8.97 0.95
N VAL A 137 -2.13 9.21 2.27
CA VAL A 137 -3.02 8.63 3.27
C VAL A 137 -4.39 9.31 3.18
N LEU A 138 -5.44 8.53 3.03
CA LEU A 138 -6.83 8.96 2.99
C LEU A 138 -7.59 8.30 4.16
N ARG A 139 -8.17 9.09 5.05
CA ARG A 139 -8.91 8.60 6.23
C ARG A 139 -10.36 9.04 6.19
N SER A 140 -11.26 8.16 6.63
CA SER A 140 -12.63 8.55 6.93
C SER A 140 -12.71 9.22 8.29
N THR A 141 -13.34 10.39 8.34
CA THR A 141 -13.67 11.09 9.60
C THR A 141 -15.17 11.09 9.91
N ASP A 142 -15.99 10.54 9.01
CA ASP A 142 -17.44 10.49 9.16
C ASP A 142 -17.86 9.29 10.04
N PRO A 143 -18.47 9.52 11.22
CA PRO A 143 -18.95 8.44 12.09
C PRO A 143 -20.03 7.56 11.44
N ARG A 144 -20.70 8.05 10.39
CA ARG A 144 -21.77 7.31 9.68
C ARG A 144 -21.22 6.29 8.68
N ARG A 145 -19.93 6.34 8.37
CA ARG A 145 -19.27 5.43 7.43
C ARG A 145 -18.33 4.49 8.17
N PRO A 146 -17.98 3.33 7.58
CA PRO A 146 -16.91 2.50 8.14
C PRO A 146 -15.64 3.34 8.33
N ALA A 147 -15.04 3.27 9.51
CA ALA A 147 -13.74 3.87 9.75
C ALA A 147 -12.71 3.14 8.87
N PHE A 148 -12.04 3.89 8.01
CA PHE A 148 -11.02 3.32 7.12
C PHE A 148 -9.83 4.26 6.95
N THR A 149 -8.69 3.65 6.69
CA THR A 149 -7.45 4.30 6.27
C THR A 149 -6.94 3.63 5.00
N ALA A 150 -6.86 4.38 3.91
CA ALA A 150 -6.19 3.96 2.69
C ALA A 150 -4.85 4.67 2.54
N ALA A 151 -3.85 3.99 2.01
CA ALA A 151 -2.54 4.60 1.75
C ALA A 151 -1.81 3.90 0.61
N THR A 152 -0.81 4.59 0.07
CA THR A 152 0.23 3.97 -0.76
C THR A 152 1.41 3.58 0.13
N ILE A 153 1.78 2.31 0.10
CA ILE A 153 2.89 1.75 0.87
C ILE A 153 4.07 1.39 -0.04
N GLY A 154 5.27 1.71 0.40
CA GLY A 154 6.51 1.34 -0.28
C GLY A 154 7.73 1.51 0.63
N PRO A 155 8.90 0.96 0.25
CA PRO A 155 10.10 1.11 1.06
C PRO A 155 10.57 2.56 1.05
N GLY A 156 10.98 3.06 2.21
CA GLY A 156 11.28 4.48 2.40
C GLY A 156 12.48 5.02 1.60
N ILE A 157 13.33 4.15 1.05
CA ILE A 157 14.66 4.51 0.54
C ILE A 157 14.76 4.54 -1.00
N ALA A 158 13.73 4.11 -1.74
CA ALA A 158 13.81 4.09 -3.21
C ALA A 158 12.45 4.32 -3.89
N ARG A 159 12.34 5.42 -4.65
CA ARG A 159 11.17 5.75 -5.50
C ARG A 159 10.94 4.73 -6.62
N ALA A 160 11.97 3.92 -6.94
CA ALA A 160 11.94 2.84 -7.94
C ALA A 160 11.48 1.48 -7.39
N ALA A 161 11.25 1.35 -6.08
CA ALA A 161 10.71 0.13 -5.52
C ALA A 161 9.21 0.01 -5.78
N ARG A 162 8.72 -1.23 -5.96
CA ARG A 162 7.30 -1.51 -6.21
C ARG A 162 6.44 -1.01 -5.04
N GLN A 163 5.69 0.05 -5.28
CA GLN A 163 4.69 0.58 -4.36
C GLN A 163 3.38 -0.19 -4.50
N GLY A 164 2.65 -0.37 -3.40
CA GLY A 164 1.35 -1.02 -3.35
C GLY A 164 0.30 -0.14 -2.67
N GLY A 165 -0.96 -0.47 -2.88
CA GLY A 165 -2.09 0.14 -2.18
C GLY A 165 -2.44 -0.69 -0.94
N ILE A 166 -2.75 -0.03 0.16
CA ILE A 166 -3.38 -0.65 1.33
C ILE A 166 -4.66 0.10 1.68
N LEU A 167 -5.69 -0.62 2.08
CA LEU A 167 -6.92 -0.09 2.65
C LEU A 167 -7.24 -0.92 3.89
N VAL A 168 -7.23 -0.28 5.05
CA VAL A 168 -7.53 -0.88 6.36
C VAL A 168 -8.89 -0.36 6.80
N LEU A 169 -9.81 -1.25 7.13
CA LEU A 169 -11.11 -0.93 7.68
C LEU A 169 -11.26 -1.52 9.08
N GLU A 170 -11.84 -0.74 9.99
CA GLU A 170 -12.16 -1.19 11.33
C GLU A 170 -13.51 -1.92 11.33
N LEU A 171 -13.56 -3.05 12.05
CA LEU A 171 -14.75 -3.86 12.26
C LEU A 171 -15.25 -3.69 13.70
N ASP A 172 -16.54 -3.93 13.93
CA ASP A 172 -17.14 -3.78 15.27
C ASP A 172 -16.74 -4.91 16.23
N ARG A 173 -16.22 -6.02 15.70
CA ARG A 173 -15.85 -7.24 16.44
C ARG A 173 -14.52 -7.80 15.94
N ARG A 174 -13.79 -8.46 16.84
CA ARG A 174 -12.64 -9.29 16.46
C ARG A 174 -13.14 -10.51 15.68
N THR A 175 -12.41 -10.88 14.65
CA THR A 175 -12.73 -12.00 13.75
C THR A 175 -11.59 -13.01 13.72
N PRO A 176 -11.86 -14.30 13.44
CA PRO A 176 -10.80 -15.26 13.19
C PRO A 176 -9.97 -14.83 11.99
N HIS A 177 -8.69 -15.21 12.01
CA HIS A 177 -7.75 -14.79 10.98
C HIS A 177 -8.01 -15.51 9.67
N ILE A 178 -8.67 -14.82 8.74
CA ILE A 178 -9.02 -15.34 7.41
C ILE A 178 -8.27 -14.55 6.34
N VAL A 179 -7.66 -15.25 5.41
CA VAL A 179 -6.92 -14.65 4.29
C VAL A 179 -7.55 -15.05 2.97
N VAL A 180 -7.85 -14.06 2.14
CA VAL A 180 -8.34 -14.23 0.78
C VAL A 180 -7.24 -13.83 -0.18
N VAL A 181 -6.57 -14.83 -0.72
CA VAL A 181 -5.49 -14.64 -1.69
C VAL A 181 -6.08 -14.54 -3.08
N ASN A 182 -6.00 -13.37 -3.68
CA ASN A 182 -6.27 -13.19 -5.09
C ASN A 182 -5.31 -13.98 -5.97
N ARG A 183 -5.88 -14.77 -6.87
CA ARG A 183 -5.16 -15.69 -7.74
C ARG A 183 -4.58 -15.04 -8.98
N ARG A 184 -5.12 -13.88 -9.36
CA ARG A 184 -4.78 -13.12 -10.56
C ARG A 184 -4.01 -11.84 -10.23
N ALA A 185 -4.06 -11.38 -8.98
CA ALA A 185 -3.33 -10.21 -8.53
C ALA A 185 -1.83 -10.38 -8.80
N ARG A 186 -1.26 -9.40 -9.50
CA ARG A 186 0.17 -9.31 -9.75
C ARG A 186 0.84 -8.75 -8.49
N GLY A 187 1.43 -9.61 -7.65
CA GLY A 187 1.94 -9.24 -6.33
C GLY A 187 3.27 -9.89 -5.93
N ARG A 188 3.94 -9.30 -4.94
CA ARG A 188 5.22 -9.75 -4.36
C ARG A 188 4.98 -11.04 -3.55
N HIS A 189 5.36 -12.18 -4.13
CA HIS A 189 5.31 -13.54 -3.57
C HIS A 189 3.94 -14.21 -3.60
N ASP A 190 3.94 -15.51 -3.92
CA ASP A 190 2.75 -16.35 -3.84
C ASP A 190 2.38 -16.56 -2.37
N LEU A 191 1.47 -15.72 -1.86
CA LEU A 191 0.96 -15.81 -0.49
C LEU A 191 0.36 -17.20 -0.20
N ARG A 192 -0.08 -17.95 -1.22
CA ARG A 192 -0.60 -19.31 -1.05
C ARG A 192 0.46 -20.29 -0.56
N ALA A 193 1.72 -20.10 -0.95
CA ALA A 193 2.82 -20.96 -0.53
C ALA A 193 3.16 -20.81 0.97
N ARG A 194 2.63 -19.78 1.64
CA ARG A 194 2.91 -19.50 3.06
C ARG A 194 2.01 -20.28 4.02
N PHE A 195 0.84 -20.72 3.57
CA PHE A 195 -0.15 -21.37 4.42
C PHE A 195 -0.19 -22.87 4.19
N ARG A 196 -0.56 -23.62 5.24
CA ARG A 196 -0.78 -25.06 5.09
C ARG A 196 -2.01 -25.31 4.23
N GLY A 197 -1.99 -26.40 3.45
CA GLY A 197 -3.02 -26.68 2.44
C GLY A 197 -4.35 -27.13 3.03
N ASP A 198 -4.32 -27.75 4.21
CA ASP A 198 -5.46 -28.16 5.02
C ASP A 198 -6.30 -26.98 5.52
N GLN A 199 -5.73 -25.78 5.53
CA GLN A 199 -6.41 -24.54 5.92
C GLN A 199 -7.13 -23.83 4.77
N ARG A 200 -7.13 -24.42 3.57
CA ARG A 200 -7.79 -23.83 2.41
C ARG A 200 -9.25 -24.26 2.36
N LEU A 201 -10.16 -23.29 2.44
CA LEU A 201 -11.58 -23.49 2.21
C LEU A 201 -11.92 -23.11 0.77
N ARG A 202 -12.57 -24.02 0.04
CA ARG A 202 -13.09 -23.74 -1.31
C ARG A 202 -14.54 -23.30 -1.19
N LEU A 203 -14.82 -22.12 -1.73
CA LEU A 203 -16.18 -21.60 -1.84
C LEU A 203 -16.75 -21.91 -3.23
N GLU A 204 -18.08 -21.99 -3.31
CA GLU A 204 -18.79 -22.33 -4.53
C GLU A 204 -18.73 -21.21 -5.60
N GLY A 205 -19.14 -21.58 -6.82
CA GLY A 205 -19.26 -20.65 -7.94
C GLY A 205 -17.93 -20.12 -8.48
N ASN A 206 -17.95 -18.89 -8.96
CA ASN A 206 -16.78 -18.27 -9.59
C ASN A 206 -15.72 -17.76 -8.60
N PHE A 207 -16.01 -17.80 -7.29
CA PHE A 207 -15.11 -17.24 -6.28
C PHE A 207 -13.76 -17.98 -6.23
N ASP A 208 -13.75 -19.33 -6.21
CA ASP A 208 -12.50 -20.11 -6.15
C ASP A 208 -11.63 -19.99 -7.43
N ARG A 209 -12.22 -19.50 -8.54
CA ARG A 209 -11.48 -19.20 -9.79
C ARG A 209 -10.63 -17.93 -9.67
N THR A 210 -11.06 -16.98 -8.85
CA THR A 210 -10.40 -15.67 -8.69
C THR A 210 -9.67 -15.56 -7.36
N PHE A 211 -10.17 -16.18 -6.30
CA PHE A 211 -9.64 -16.09 -4.95
C PHE A 211 -9.37 -17.48 -4.37
N SER A 212 -8.47 -17.55 -3.40
CA SER A 212 -8.25 -18.72 -2.55
C SER A 212 -8.42 -18.27 -1.10
N LEU A 213 -9.39 -18.85 -0.40
CA LEU A 213 -9.68 -18.53 0.99
C LEU A 213 -8.94 -19.49 1.92
N TYR A 214 -8.31 -18.93 2.94
CA TYR A 214 -7.64 -19.66 4.00
C TYR A 214 -8.22 -19.25 5.35
N CYS A 215 -8.60 -20.23 6.17
CA CYS A 215 -9.09 -20.02 7.52
C CYS A 215 -8.41 -20.99 8.51
N PRO A 216 -8.41 -20.69 9.82
CA PRO A 216 -7.93 -21.61 10.82
C PRO A 216 -8.77 -22.89 10.80
N ALA A 217 -8.13 -24.04 11.06
CA ALA A 217 -8.86 -25.31 11.13
C ALA A 217 -9.92 -25.23 12.25
N GLY A 218 -11.16 -25.64 11.95
CA GLY A 218 -12.29 -25.55 12.86
C GLY A 218 -13.07 -24.22 12.81
N TYR A 219 -12.66 -23.28 11.95
CA TYR A 219 -13.33 -21.99 11.70
C TYR A 219 -13.93 -21.92 10.28
N GLU A 220 -14.12 -23.05 9.61
CA GLU A 220 -14.66 -23.11 8.25
C GLU A 220 -16.10 -22.58 8.21
N THR A 221 -16.93 -22.96 9.19
CA THR A 221 -18.31 -22.46 9.32
C THR A 221 -18.36 -20.97 9.57
N ASP A 222 -17.49 -20.45 10.45
CA ASP A 222 -17.33 -19.03 10.73
C ASP A 222 -16.93 -18.25 9.46
N ALA A 223 -16.03 -18.82 8.64
CA ALA A 223 -15.69 -18.25 7.35
C ALA A 223 -16.89 -18.24 6.39
N LEU A 224 -17.69 -19.31 6.31
CA LEU A 224 -18.91 -19.32 5.49
C LEU A 224 -19.92 -18.25 5.94
N TYR A 225 -20.00 -17.99 7.25
CA TYR A 225 -20.85 -16.93 7.79
C TYR A 225 -20.40 -15.54 7.31
N PHE A 226 -19.09 -15.25 7.21
CA PHE A 226 -18.62 -13.94 6.72
C PHE A 226 -18.70 -13.80 5.20
N PHE A 227 -18.46 -14.89 4.47
CA PHE A 227 -18.40 -14.90 3.02
C PHE A 227 -19.75 -15.30 2.41
N THR A 228 -20.77 -14.52 2.73
CA THR A 228 -22.09 -14.66 2.11
C THR A 228 -22.02 -14.43 0.60
N PRO A 229 -22.99 -14.94 -0.19
CA PRO A 229 -23.00 -14.74 -1.64
C PRO A 229 -22.87 -13.28 -2.09
N ASP A 230 -23.46 -12.35 -1.34
CA ASP A 230 -23.38 -10.91 -1.61
C ASP A 230 -21.98 -10.33 -1.35
N VAL A 231 -21.32 -10.71 -0.24
CA VAL A 231 -19.92 -10.32 0.03
C VAL A 231 -19.01 -10.87 -1.06
N MET A 232 -19.19 -12.14 -1.44
CA MET A 232 -18.41 -12.78 -2.50
C MET A 232 -18.56 -12.06 -3.85
N ALA A 233 -19.78 -11.69 -4.24
CA ALA A 233 -20.04 -10.94 -5.46
C ALA A 233 -19.34 -9.57 -5.43
N ARG A 234 -19.46 -8.82 -4.33
CA ARG A 234 -18.81 -7.50 -4.20
C ARG A 234 -17.28 -7.58 -4.18
N MET A 235 -16.71 -8.64 -3.62
CA MET A 235 -15.27 -8.86 -3.72
C MET A 235 -14.81 -9.13 -5.16
N LEU A 236 -15.59 -9.87 -5.95
CA LEU A 236 -15.31 -10.09 -7.36
C LEU A 236 -15.43 -8.78 -8.16
N ASP A 237 -16.40 -7.93 -7.84
CA ASP A 237 -16.64 -6.69 -8.57
C ASP A 237 -15.64 -5.59 -8.22
N LEU A 238 -15.37 -5.39 -6.93
CA LEU A 238 -14.64 -4.22 -6.41
C LEU A 238 -13.20 -4.54 -6.00
N ALA A 239 -12.93 -5.76 -5.54
CA ALA A 239 -11.64 -6.17 -4.96
C ALA A 239 -10.88 -7.21 -5.81
N SER A 240 -11.23 -7.34 -7.10
CA SER A 240 -10.63 -8.32 -8.03
C SER A 240 -9.15 -8.15 -8.32
N ASP A 241 -8.53 -7.05 -7.87
CA ASP A 241 -7.09 -6.81 -7.93
C ASP A 241 -6.41 -6.81 -6.54
N CYS A 242 -7.17 -7.11 -5.48
CA CYS A 242 -6.69 -7.03 -4.10
C CYS A 242 -6.60 -8.42 -3.43
N HIS A 243 -5.62 -8.62 -2.55
CA HIS A 243 -5.77 -9.61 -1.48
C HIS A 243 -6.60 -9.01 -0.35
N ALA A 244 -7.34 -9.84 0.39
CA ALA A 244 -8.07 -9.43 1.58
C ALA A 244 -7.65 -10.25 2.79
N GLU A 245 -7.70 -9.65 3.97
CA GLU A 245 -7.36 -10.29 5.24
C GLU A 245 -8.29 -9.78 6.33
N LEU A 246 -8.92 -10.69 7.06
CA LEU A 246 -9.64 -10.42 8.30
C LEU A 246 -8.71 -10.80 9.45
N VAL A 247 -8.37 -9.84 10.31
CA VAL A 247 -7.44 -10.07 11.42
C VAL A 247 -7.63 -9.03 12.51
N ASP A 248 -7.70 -9.45 13.77
CA ASP A 248 -7.77 -8.59 14.96
C ASP A 248 -8.85 -7.50 14.95
N GLY A 249 -9.96 -7.72 14.23
CA GLY A 249 -11.02 -6.72 14.07
C GLY A 249 -10.79 -5.72 12.95
N PHE A 250 -9.92 -6.05 12.00
CA PHE A 250 -9.69 -5.26 10.79
C PHE A 250 -9.97 -6.09 9.54
N LEU A 251 -10.50 -5.43 8.51
CA LEU A 251 -10.44 -5.88 7.13
C LEU A 251 -9.31 -5.12 6.43
N VAL A 252 -8.28 -5.83 6.01
CA VAL A 252 -7.12 -5.29 5.30
C VAL A 252 -7.16 -5.72 3.85
N LEU A 253 -7.21 -4.75 2.94
CA LEU A 253 -7.15 -4.94 1.50
C LEU A 253 -5.82 -4.44 0.97
N THR A 254 -5.16 -5.25 0.14
CA THR A 254 -3.84 -4.93 -0.41
C THR A 254 -3.82 -5.09 -1.91
N SER A 255 -3.28 -4.09 -2.61
CA SER A 255 -3.12 -4.06 -4.05
C SER A 255 -1.64 -4.01 -4.43
N GLY A 256 -1.28 -4.70 -5.51
CA GLY A 256 0.06 -4.63 -6.09
C GLY A 256 0.40 -3.28 -6.73
N ARG A 257 -0.54 -2.33 -6.78
CA ARG A 257 -0.36 -0.98 -7.34
C ARG A 257 -0.89 0.10 -6.38
N PRO A 258 -0.33 1.31 -6.40
CA PRO A 258 -0.87 2.45 -5.67
C PRO A 258 -2.31 2.79 -6.05
N TRP A 259 -3.05 3.37 -5.10
CA TRP A 259 -4.39 3.89 -5.37
C TRP A 259 -4.34 5.10 -6.29
N SER A 260 -5.22 5.13 -7.30
CA SER A 260 -5.26 6.21 -8.30
C SER A 260 -6.12 7.40 -7.81
N LEU A 261 -5.78 7.97 -6.65
CA LEU A 261 -6.56 9.05 -6.02
C LEU A 261 -6.69 10.32 -6.87
N GLY A 262 -5.73 10.57 -7.76
CA GLY A 262 -5.70 11.77 -8.61
C GLY A 262 -6.70 11.76 -9.76
N THR A 263 -7.44 10.67 -9.98
CA THR A 263 -8.44 10.57 -11.05
C THR A 263 -9.84 10.37 -10.47
N PRO A 264 -10.91 10.93 -11.09
CA PRO A 264 -12.28 10.72 -10.63
C PRO A 264 -12.64 9.25 -10.47
N ARG A 265 -12.29 8.43 -11.47
CA ARG A 265 -12.55 6.99 -11.44
C ARG A 265 -11.80 6.27 -10.32
N GLY A 266 -10.51 6.57 -10.13
CA GLY A 266 -9.70 5.90 -9.11
C GLY A 266 -10.08 6.30 -7.69
N PHE A 267 -10.40 7.58 -7.47
CA PHE A 267 -10.92 8.06 -6.20
C PHE A 267 -12.27 7.42 -5.87
N ALA A 268 -13.21 7.45 -6.82
CA ALA A 268 -14.53 6.83 -6.63
C ALA A 268 -14.42 5.33 -6.37
N ALA A 269 -13.60 4.60 -7.14
CA ALA A 269 -13.41 3.17 -6.96
C ALA A 269 -12.91 2.83 -5.54
N LEU A 270 -11.94 3.59 -5.01
CA LEU A 270 -11.43 3.35 -3.66
C LEU A 270 -12.49 3.64 -2.58
N VAL A 271 -13.20 4.75 -2.69
CA VAL A 271 -14.22 5.12 -1.70
C VAL A 271 -15.39 4.14 -1.76
N THR A 272 -15.83 3.73 -2.95
CA THR A 272 -16.84 2.68 -3.12
C THR A 272 -16.35 1.35 -2.54
N LEU A 273 -15.10 0.96 -2.78
CA LEU A 273 -14.52 -0.25 -2.18
C LEU A 273 -14.57 -0.18 -0.64
N ALA A 274 -14.20 0.95 -0.04
CA ALA A 274 -14.24 1.11 1.41
C ALA A 274 -15.66 1.14 1.99
N VAL A 275 -16.59 1.85 1.35
CA VAL A 275 -17.94 2.05 1.88
C VAL A 275 -18.85 0.86 1.60
N ASP A 276 -18.87 0.32 0.38
CA ASP A 276 -19.78 -0.76 -0.03
C ASP A 276 -19.27 -2.12 0.47
N LEU A 277 -18.10 -2.57 0.02
CA LEU A 277 -17.55 -3.86 0.46
C LEU A 277 -17.24 -3.82 1.96
N GLY A 278 -16.57 -2.76 2.42
CA GLY A 278 -16.24 -2.59 3.83
C GLY A 278 -17.47 -2.53 4.74
N GLY A 279 -18.52 -1.81 4.33
CA GLY A 279 -19.78 -1.74 5.07
C GLY A 279 -20.49 -3.08 5.16
N ARG A 280 -20.49 -3.88 4.09
CA ARG A 280 -21.07 -5.24 4.09
C ARG A 280 -20.31 -6.18 5.00
N VAL A 281 -18.98 -6.22 4.90
CA VAL A 281 -18.15 -7.07 5.76
C VAL A 281 -18.31 -6.66 7.22
N ARG A 282 -18.26 -5.36 7.53
CA ARG A 282 -18.52 -4.84 8.88
C ARG A 282 -19.90 -5.27 9.39
N SER A 283 -20.96 -5.07 8.60
CA SER A 283 -22.31 -5.51 8.96
C SER A 283 -22.38 -7.01 9.25
N GLN A 284 -21.78 -7.84 8.38
CA GLN A 284 -21.77 -9.29 8.51
C GLN A 284 -21.01 -9.76 9.77
N THR A 285 -19.95 -9.04 10.17
CA THR A 285 -19.15 -9.37 11.36
C THR A 285 -19.69 -8.76 12.66
N SER A 286 -20.62 -7.81 12.60
CA SER A 286 -21.07 -7.03 13.77
C SER A 286 -21.68 -7.87 14.90
N ARG A 287 -22.29 -9.00 14.55
CA ARG A 287 -22.94 -9.94 15.48
C ARG A 287 -22.11 -11.17 15.77
N TYR A 288 -20.87 -11.22 15.29
CA TYR A 288 -20.00 -12.37 15.51
C TYR A 288 -19.60 -12.48 16.98
N VAL A 289 -19.70 -13.70 17.48
CA VAL A 289 -19.23 -14.14 18.80
C VAL A 289 -18.58 -15.50 18.61
N ASP A 290 -17.38 -15.67 19.15
CA ASP A 290 -16.73 -16.98 19.18
C ASP A 290 -17.02 -17.66 20.52
N ASP A 291 -17.93 -18.63 20.52
CA ASP A 291 -18.32 -19.39 21.72
C ASP A 291 -17.16 -20.20 22.32
N ARG A 292 -16.06 -20.34 21.57
CA ARG A 292 -14.85 -21.07 21.97
C ARG A 292 -13.87 -20.16 22.72
N ALA A 293 -14.10 -18.84 22.75
CA ALA A 293 -13.18 -17.88 23.34
C ALA A 293 -13.29 -17.83 24.87
N ASP A 294 -12.14 -17.70 25.54
CA ASP A 294 -12.08 -17.61 27.01
C ASP A 294 -12.69 -16.32 27.56
N ALA A 295 -12.78 -15.27 26.74
CA ALA A 295 -13.27 -13.95 27.13
C ALA A 295 -14.28 -13.39 26.11
N PRO A 296 -15.34 -12.69 26.57
CA PRO A 296 -16.32 -12.07 25.68
C PRO A 296 -15.68 -11.09 24.69
N GLY A 297 -16.03 -11.25 23.41
CA GLY A 297 -15.53 -10.38 22.33
C GLY A 297 -14.12 -10.70 21.82
N GLU A 298 -13.49 -11.76 22.35
CA GLU A 298 -12.27 -12.32 21.79
C GLU A 298 -12.53 -13.46 20.83
N VAL A 299 -11.47 -13.91 20.15
CA VAL A 299 -11.45 -15.12 19.33
C VAL A 299 -10.53 -16.10 20.02
N ALA A 300 -10.93 -17.36 20.11
CA ALA A 300 -10.15 -18.40 20.76
C ALA A 300 -8.76 -18.53 20.11
N ALA A 301 -7.77 -18.97 20.89
CA ALA A 301 -6.39 -19.05 20.44
C ALA A 301 -6.18 -19.75 19.09
N PRO A 302 -6.87 -20.86 18.76
CA PRO A 302 -6.74 -21.52 17.45
C PRO A 302 -7.20 -20.65 16.28
N GLY A 303 -8.19 -19.77 16.48
CA GLY A 303 -8.75 -18.89 15.46
C GLY A 303 -7.95 -17.61 15.22
N ARG A 304 -7.09 -17.22 16.16
CA ARG A 304 -6.39 -15.93 16.10
C ARG A 304 -5.38 -15.84 14.95
N ARG A 305 -4.74 -16.93 14.53
CA ARG A 305 -3.72 -16.89 13.46
C ARG A 305 -3.71 -18.15 12.60
N LEU A 306 -3.60 -17.96 11.27
CA LEU A 306 -3.30 -19.04 10.35
C LEU A 306 -1.93 -19.69 10.65
N ARG A 307 -1.85 -21.01 10.50
CA ARG A 307 -0.60 -21.75 10.64
C ARG A 307 0.19 -21.62 9.36
N ARG A 308 1.48 -21.37 9.50
CA ARG A 308 2.39 -21.24 8.37
C ARG A 308 3.03 -22.57 8.02
N ARG A 309 3.40 -22.70 6.75
CA ARG A 309 4.39 -23.69 6.36
C ARG A 309 5.74 -23.23 6.89
N VAL A 310 6.38 -24.09 7.68
CA VAL A 310 7.80 -23.91 8.01
C VAL A 310 8.57 -24.27 6.75
N SER A 311 9.39 -23.35 6.23
CA SER A 311 10.19 -23.64 5.05
C SER A 311 11.27 -24.64 5.42
N LEU A 312 11.55 -25.58 4.51
CA LEU A 312 12.59 -26.59 4.69
C LEU A 312 13.96 -25.94 4.96
N GLY A 313 14.21 -24.79 4.33
CA GLY A 313 15.39 -23.95 4.60
C GLY A 313 15.44 -23.39 6.02
N ALA A 314 14.30 -23.01 6.64
CA ALA A 314 14.28 -22.57 8.04
C ALA A 314 14.52 -23.75 9.00
N VAL A 315 13.99 -24.93 8.68
CA VAL A 315 14.29 -26.16 9.43
C VAL A 315 15.79 -26.47 9.34
N LEU A 316 16.38 -26.44 8.14
CA LEU A 316 17.81 -26.69 7.94
C LEU A 316 18.67 -25.62 8.62
N ALA A 317 18.29 -24.33 8.54
CA ALA A 317 19.02 -23.24 9.18
C ALA A 317 19.01 -23.34 10.71
N ALA A 318 18.00 -23.96 11.32
CA ALA A 318 17.98 -24.24 12.76
C ALA A 318 18.65 -25.58 13.12
N ALA A 319 18.44 -26.61 12.30
CA ALA A 319 18.92 -27.96 12.55
C ALA A 319 20.43 -28.12 12.32
N VAL A 320 21.01 -27.43 11.32
CA VAL A 320 22.44 -27.52 11.00
C VAL A 320 23.30 -26.96 12.13
N PRO A 321 23.07 -25.74 12.65
CA PRO A 321 23.82 -25.24 13.80
C PRO A 321 23.63 -26.09 15.05
N ALA A 322 22.41 -26.56 15.32
CA ALA A 322 22.13 -27.43 16.47
C ALA A 322 22.89 -28.76 16.36
N ALA A 323 22.92 -29.38 15.18
CA ALA A 323 23.69 -30.59 14.92
C ALA A 323 25.20 -30.35 15.06
N CYS A 324 25.72 -29.20 14.60
CA CYS A 324 27.13 -28.82 14.79
C CYS A 324 27.49 -28.61 16.27
N VAL A 325 26.60 -28.00 17.07
CA VAL A 325 26.82 -27.82 18.52
C VAL A 325 26.80 -29.17 19.25
N VAL A 326 25.88 -30.05 18.90
CA VAL A 326 25.81 -31.41 19.47
C VAL A 326 27.04 -32.23 19.10
N ALA A 327 27.45 -32.22 17.83
CA ALA A 327 28.64 -32.92 17.36
C ALA A 327 29.94 -32.36 17.99
N GLY A 328 30.06 -31.03 18.09
CA GLY A 328 31.18 -30.38 18.77
C GLY A 328 31.21 -30.68 20.27
N GLY A 329 30.05 -30.68 20.93
CA GLY A 329 29.92 -31.06 22.34
C GLY A 329 30.30 -32.52 22.60
N LEU A 330 29.90 -33.44 21.71
CA LEU A 330 30.28 -34.85 21.75
C LEU A 330 31.79 -35.05 21.53
N GLN A 331 32.42 -34.31 20.61
CA GLN A 331 33.87 -34.35 20.41
C GLN A 331 34.64 -33.82 21.62
N ILE A 332 34.17 -32.74 22.25
CA ILE A 332 34.78 -32.18 23.46
C ILE A 332 34.61 -33.16 24.64
N ALA A 333 33.42 -33.77 24.80
CA ALA A 333 33.16 -34.74 25.85
C ALA A 333 33.98 -36.03 25.68
N ALA A 334 34.16 -36.50 24.44
CA ALA A 334 35.04 -37.63 24.12
C ALA A 334 36.53 -37.29 24.39
N GLY A 335 36.97 -36.07 24.07
CA GLY A 335 38.33 -35.61 24.39
C GLY A 335 38.61 -35.43 25.89
N LEU A 336 37.56 -35.25 26.70
CA LEU A 336 37.62 -35.14 28.16
C LEU A 336 37.38 -36.47 28.90
N GLY A 337 37.12 -37.58 28.19
CA GLY A 337 36.84 -38.89 28.79
C GLY A 337 35.52 -39.00 29.54
N LEU A 338 34.55 -38.13 29.23
CA LEU A 338 33.23 -38.06 29.89
C LEU A 338 32.14 -38.90 29.19
N VAL A 339 32.48 -39.55 28.08
CA VAL A 339 31.62 -40.49 27.33
C VAL A 339 32.38 -41.81 27.27
N PRO A 340 31.74 -42.97 27.57
CA PRO A 340 32.41 -44.26 27.58
C PRO A 340 32.97 -44.68 26.22
#